data_AF-A0A1G9JJ28-F1
#
_entry.id   AF-A0A1G9JJ28-F1
#
_cell.length_a   1.000
_cell.length_b   1.000
_cell.length_c   1.000
_cell.angle_alpha   90.00
_cell.angle_beta   90.00
_cell.angle_gamma   90.00
#
_symmetry.space_group_name_H-M   'P 1'
#
loop_
_entity.id
_entity.type
_entity.pdbx_description
1 polymer ?
#
loop_
_entity_poly.entity_id
_entity_poly.type
_entity_poly.pdbx_seq_one_letter_code
_entity_poly.pdbx_strand_id
1 'polypeptide(L)'
;MDTLKYYEGKKEFNVFVASTFSDLTQFKQQNDQAQFNSLLLKDLHQVKHYITKRLATALNKGNLPKGKYKPDDFIDQLFIEAYDHFDEVENKEGLHPWLFKKADELLEDTIVDEEFDDYFLKNIDDYSRPEWDAMEEKFSTDGGGDLVMIDELDDISYPKNDYVLNHVFVEDDKKEIMDKLDKDLGKENIRKHAAMVLHNLPLPMRTVFELATEYQFSMSQIAMIRNQSIEDVKELLENARKGLEASLFNRYGVQK
;
A
#
# COMPACT_ATOMS: atom_id res chain seq x y z
N MET A 1 -0.71 -22.89 -17.16
CA MET A 1 -1.15 -23.23 -15.80
C MET A 1 0.09 -23.33 -14.93
N ASP A 2 0.00 -22.70 -13.76
CA ASP A 2 0.84 -22.79 -12.57
C ASP A 2 2.33 -22.41 -12.67
N THR A 3 2.65 -21.19 -12.21
CA THR A 3 3.33 -20.98 -10.91
C THR A 3 3.41 -19.47 -10.59
N LEU A 4 2.27 -18.83 -10.30
CA LEU A 4 2.27 -17.80 -9.25
C LEU A 4 2.05 -18.58 -7.97
N LYS A 5 3.11 -19.21 -7.43
CA LYS A 5 3.05 -19.66 -6.04
C LYS A 5 2.79 -18.38 -5.25
N TYR A 6 1.59 -18.26 -4.72
CA TYR A 6 1.25 -17.26 -3.73
C TYR A 6 2.27 -17.45 -2.61
N TYR A 7 3.24 -16.54 -2.50
CA TYR A 7 4.25 -16.60 -1.46
C TYR A 7 3.52 -16.62 -0.12
N GLU A 8 3.82 -17.60 0.74
CA GLU A 8 3.09 -17.84 1.99
C GLU A 8 3.36 -16.72 3.01
N GLY A 9 4.36 -15.86 2.77
CA GLY A 9 4.53 -14.56 3.43
C GLY A 9 5.08 -13.46 2.50
N LYS A 10 4.60 -12.22 2.67
CA LYS A 10 5.00 -11.06 1.84
C LYS A 10 6.51 -10.75 1.90
N LYS A 11 7.18 -11.12 3.01
CA LYS A 11 8.64 -11.12 3.18
C LYS A 11 9.38 -12.09 2.26
N GLU A 12 8.74 -13.21 1.89
CA GLU A 12 9.31 -14.20 0.97
C GLU A 12 9.34 -13.66 -0.47
N PHE A 13 8.39 -12.79 -0.83
CA PHE A 13 8.41 -12.11 -2.13
C PHE A 13 9.60 -11.16 -2.24
N ASN A 14 9.91 -10.39 -1.19
CA ASN A 14 11.09 -9.51 -1.16
C ASN A 14 12.38 -10.33 -1.36
N VAL A 15 12.46 -11.51 -0.75
CA VAL A 15 13.59 -12.45 -0.93
C VAL A 15 13.64 -13.02 -2.34
N PHE A 16 12.48 -13.35 -2.92
CA PHE A 16 12.39 -13.79 -4.31
C PHE A 16 12.90 -12.74 -5.28
N VAL A 17 12.41 -11.49 -5.18
CA VAL A 17 12.87 -10.39 -6.04
C VAL A 17 14.37 -10.17 -5.87
N ALA A 18 14.89 -10.18 -4.63
CA ALA A 18 16.34 -10.09 -4.43
C ALA A 18 17.12 -11.26 -5.10
N SER A 19 16.52 -12.44 -5.23
CA SER A 19 17.19 -13.58 -5.88
C SER A 19 17.32 -13.43 -7.40
N THR A 20 16.48 -12.63 -8.06
CA THR A 20 16.50 -12.42 -9.52
C THR A 20 17.54 -11.40 -9.96
N PHE A 21 18.09 -10.60 -9.04
CA PHE A 21 19.01 -9.50 -9.32
C PHE A 21 20.19 -9.91 -10.22
N SER A 22 20.84 -11.04 -9.93
CA SER A 22 22.00 -11.50 -10.72
C SER A 22 21.63 -11.81 -12.17
N ASP A 23 20.47 -12.42 -12.39
CA ASP A 23 19.99 -12.78 -13.73
C ASP A 23 19.61 -11.51 -14.51
N LEU A 24 18.93 -10.56 -13.85
CA LEU A 24 18.61 -9.25 -14.43
C LEU A 24 19.88 -8.47 -14.81
N THR A 25 20.91 -8.46 -13.95
CA THR A 25 22.21 -7.86 -14.27
C THR A 25 22.84 -8.52 -15.50
N GLN A 26 22.81 -9.85 -15.57
CA GLN A 26 23.35 -10.59 -16.72
C GLN A 26 22.61 -10.25 -18.01
N PHE A 27 21.27 -10.23 -18.00
CA PHE A 27 20.47 -9.90 -19.18
C PHE A 27 20.71 -8.45 -19.63
N LYS A 28 20.82 -7.51 -18.69
CA LYS A 28 21.15 -6.11 -19.01
C LYS A 28 22.54 -5.97 -19.65
N GLN A 29 23.56 -6.67 -19.13
CA GLN A 29 24.91 -6.66 -19.71
C GLN A 29 24.96 -7.28 -21.11
N GLN A 30 24.12 -8.27 -21.38
CA GLN A 30 23.98 -8.91 -22.69
C GLN A 30 23.08 -8.13 -23.66
N ASN A 31 22.48 -7.03 -23.19
CA ASN A 31 21.46 -6.27 -23.90
C ASN A 31 20.26 -7.14 -24.35
N ASP A 32 19.96 -8.19 -23.57
CA ASP A 32 18.82 -9.09 -23.80
C ASP A 32 17.58 -8.56 -23.09
N GLN A 33 16.99 -7.52 -23.68
CA GLN A 33 15.80 -6.86 -23.15
C GLN A 33 14.60 -7.81 -23.04
N ALA A 34 14.49 -8.82 -23.91
CA ALA A 34 13.38 -9.75 -23.90
C ALA A 34 13.40 -10.64 -22.65
N GLN A 35 14.56 -11.22 -22.32
CA GLN A 35 14.70 -12.02 -21.10
C GLN A 35 14.63 -11.15 -19.84
N PHE A 36 15.21 -9.95 -19.88
CA PHE A 36 15.08 -8.99 -18.78
C PHE A 36 13.61 -8.68 -18.46
N ASN A 37 12.82 -8.27 -19.46
CA ASN A 37 11.42 -7.91 -19.26
C ASN A 37 10.58 -9.12 -18.82
N SER A 38 10.88 -10.32 -19.33
CA SER A 38 10.17 -11.54 -18.93
C SER A 38 10.41 -11.89 -17.45
N LEU A 39 11.62 -11.68 -16.94
CA LEU A 39 11.94 -11.88 -15.54
C LEU A 39 11.37 -10.75 -14.67
N LEU A 40 11.58 -9.50 -15.07
CA LEU A 40 11.07 -8.31 -14.38
C LEU A 40 9.54 -8.36 -14.22
N LEU A 41 8.81 -8.87 -15.21
CA LEU A 41 7.36 -9.04 -15.12
C LEU A 41 6.92 -9.85 -13.89
N LYS A 42 7.73 -10.82 -13.45
CA LYS A 42 7.47 -11.63 -12.26
C LYS A 42 7.76 -10.85 -10.98
N ASP A 43 8.81 -10.04 -10.99
CA ASP A 43 9.24 -9.22 -9.86
C ASP A 43 8.29 -8.04 -9.62
N LEU A 44 7.64 -7.55 -10.68
CA LEU A 44 6.69 -6.43 -10.61
C LEU A 44 5.32 -6.79 -10.05
N HIS A 45 5.05 -8.04 -9.66
CA HIS A 45 3.70 -8.44 -9.20
C HIS A 45 3.16 -7.53 -8.07
N GLN A 46 3.95 -7.28 -7.03
CA GLN A 46 3.54 -6.37 -5.94
C GLN A 46 3.55 -4.90 -6.34
N VAL A 47 4.47 -4.49 -7.24
CA VAL A 47 4.58 -3.11 -7.73
C VAL A 47 3.38 -2.72 -8.61
N LYS A 48 2.92 -3.64 -9.47
CA LYS A 48 1.69 -3.45 -10.28
C LYS A 48 0.48 -3.22 -9.39
N HIS A 49 0.40 -4.01 -8.32
CA HIS A 49 -0.67 -3.87 -7.36
C HIS A 49 -0.61 -2.49 -6.66
N TYR A 50 0.58 -2.08 -6.20
CA TYR A 50 0.81 -0.75 -5.62
C TYR A 50 0.38 0.40 -6.55
N ILE A 51 0.83 0.36 -7.81
CA ILE A 51 0.47 1.34 -8.85
C ILE A 51 -1.04 1.44 -8.98
N THR A 52 -1.70 0.28 -9.11
CA THR A 52 -3.12 0.31 -9.40
C THR A 52 -3.94 0.84 -8.23
N LYS A 53 -3.62 0.41 -7.00
CA LYS A 53 -4.28 0.89 -5.78
C LYS A 53 -4.15 2.41 -5.62
N ARG A 54 -2.93 2.95 -5.83
CA ARG A 54 -2.70 4.40 -5.76
C ARG A 54 -3.46 5.16 -6.83
N LEU A 55 -3.47 4.66 -8.06
CA LEU A 55 -4.19 5.29 -9.16
C LEU A 55 -5.71 5.28 -8.94
N ALA A 56 -6.27 4.13 -8.53
CA ALA A 56 -7.69 3.98 -8.21
C ALA A 56 -8.14 4.99 -7.14
N THR A 57 -7.37 5.08 -6.06
CA THR A 57 -7.66 6.01 -4.96
C THR A 57 -7.65 7.47 -5.45
N ALA A 58 -6.66 7.85 -6.26
CA ALA A 58 -6.57 9.20 -6.83
C ALA A 58 -7.73 9.53 -7.78
N LEU A 59 -8.22 8.56 -8.56
CA LEU A 59 -9.39 8.71 -9.44
C LEU A 59 -10.69 8.84 -8.64
N ASN A 60 -10.82 8.10 -7.54
CA ASN A 60 -12.01 8.12 -6.68
C ASN A 60 -12.12 9.40 -5.88
N LYS A 61 -10.99 9.91 -5.36
CA LYS A 61 -10.95 11.22 -4.69
C LYS A 61 -11.07 12.41 -5.63
N GLY A 62 -11.06 12.19 -6.95
CA GLY A 62 -11.18 13.25 -7.95
C GLY A 62 -9.89 14.04 -8.21
N ASN A 63 -8.75 13.60 -7.65
CA ASN A 63 -7.43 14.18 -7.92
C ASN A 63 -7.01 13.94 -9.38
N LEU A 64 -7.55 12.89 -10.00
CA LEU A 64 -7.36 12.59 -11.42
C LEU A 64 -8.69 12.53 -12.18
N PRO A 65 -8.72 13.00 -13.44
CA PRO A 65 -9.90 12.86 -14.28
C PRO A 65 -10.16 11.40 -14.65
N LYS A 66 -11.39 10.92 -14.38
CA LYS A 66 -11.83 9.56 -14.69
C LYS A 66 -11.63 9.23 -16.18
N GLY A 67 -11.03 8.07 -16.45
CA GLY A 67 -10.83 7.52 -17.80
C GLY A 67 -9.63 8.06 -18.58
N LYS A 68 -8.88 9.04 -18.06
CA LYS A 68 -7.68 9.58 -18.72
C LYS A 68 -6.44 8.70 -18.52
N TYR A 69 -6.31 8.08 -17.36
CA TYR A 69 -5.14 7.32 -16.94
C TYR A 69 -5.50 5.87 -16.71
N LYS A 70 -4.61 4.94 -17.09
CA LYS A 70 -4.77 3.51 -16.83
C LYS A 70 -3.53 2.95 -16.13
N PRO A 71 -3.68 1.94 -15.25
CA PRO A 71 -2.54 1.31 -14.59
C PRO A 71 -1.50 0.76 -15.58
N ASP A 72 -1.95 0.19 -16.69
CA ASP A 72 -1.07 -0.34 -17.74
C ASP A 72 -0.12 0.71 -18.31
N ASP A 73 -0.54 1.97 -18.43
CA ASP A 73 0.31 3.05 -18.95
C ASP A 73 1.54 3.28 -18.04
N PHE A 74 1.33 3.23 -16.71
CA PHE A 74 2.41 3.37 -15.72
C PHE A 74 3.28 2.13 -15.64
N ILE A 75 2.68 0.94 -15.79
CA ILE A 75 3.41 -0.33 -15.78
C ILE A 75 4.32 -0.41 -17.00
N ASP A 76 3.83 -0.05 -18.18
CA ASP A 76 4.62 -0.02 -19.42
C ASP A 76 5.77 0.97 -19.31
N GLN A 77 5.53 2.18 -18.78
CA GLN A 77 6.59 3.15 -18.50
C GLN A 77 7.60 2.60 -17.49
N LEU A 78 7.14 1.92 -16.43
CA LEU A 78 8.03 1.31 -15.44
C LEU A 78 8.95 0.25 -16.03
N PHE A 79 8.52 -0.53 -17.04
CA PHE A 79 9.42 -1.46 -17.74
C PHE A 79 10.56 -0.73 -18.45
N ILE A 80 10.26 0.42 -19.07
CA ILE A 80 11.25 1.25 -19.77
C ILE A 80 12.24 1.82 -18.74
N GLU A 81 11.73 2.51 -17.72
CA GLU A 81 12.54 3.10 -16.65
C GLU A 81 13.40 2.04 -15.95
N ALA A 82 12.82 0.89 -15.64
CA ALA A 82 13.53 -0.18 -14.96
C ALA A 82 14.66 -0.76 -15.80
N TYR A 83 14.49 -0.88 -17.12
CA TYR A 83 15.55 -1.36 -18.00
C TYR A 83 16.64 -0.31 -18.20
N ASP A 84 16.26 0.95 -18.43
CA ASP A 84 17.19 2.02 -18.77
C ASP A 84 18.05 2.45 -17.58
N HIS A 85 17.49 2.40 -16.37
CA HIS A 85 18.13 2.85 -15.13
C HIS A 85 18.56 1.71 -14.20
N PHE A 86 18.56 0.45 -14.66
CA PHE A 86 18.86 -0.71 -13.81
C PHE A 86 20.22 -0.64 -13.10
N ASP A 87 21.18 0.07 -13.69
CA ASP A 87 22.51 0.31 -13.14
C ASP A 87 22.50 1.16 -11.85
N GLU A 88 21.41 1.84 -11.53
CA GLU A 88 21.20 2.53 -10.25
C GLU A 88 21.02 1.56 -9.08
N VAL A 89 20.68 0.28 -9.34
CA VAL A 89 20.46 -0.72 -8.29
C VAL A 89 21.81 -1.22 -7.76
N GLU A 90 22.23 -0.69 -6.60
CA GLU A 90 23.54 -0.99 -6.02
C GLU A 90 23.71 -2.45 -5.57
N ASN A 91 22.63 -3.08 -5.10
CA ASN A 91 22.65 -4.43 -4.54
C ASN A 91 21.29 -5.11 -4.65
N LYS A 92 21.29 -6.43 -4.48
CA LYS A 92 20.10 -7.27 -4.61
C LYS A 92 18.99 -6.93 -3.61
N GLU A 93 19.33 -6.51 -2.39
CA GLU A 93 18.36 -6.09 -1.37
C GLU A 93 17.69 -4.76 -1.72
N GLY A 94 18.36 -3.92 -2.52
CA GLY A 94 17.86 -2.64 -3.02
C GLY A 94 16.92 -2.75 -4.22
N LEU A 95 16.90 -3.90 -4.93
CA LEU A 95 16.10 -4.05 -6.15
C LEU A 95 14.62 -3.79 -5.93
N HIS A 96 14.00 -4.45 -4.95
CA HIS A 96 12.56 -4.33 -4.74
C HIS A 96 12.14 -2.92 -4.27
N PRO A 97 12.79 -2.30 -3.27
CA PRO A 97 12.55 -0.90 -2.92
C PRO A 97 12.79 0.05 -4.11
N TRP A 98 13.79 -0.20 -4.94
CA TRP A 98 14.06 0.64 -6.10
C TRP A 98 12.95 0.56 -7.17
N LEU A 99 12.36 -0.61 -7.41
CA LEU A 99 11.20 -0.75 -8.29
C LEU A 99 9.98 0.02 -7.75
N PHE A 100 9.75 -0.02 -6.44
CA PHE A 100 8.73 0.80 -5.79
C PHE A 100 9.03 2.28 -5.91
N LYS A 101 10.29 2.69 -5.74
CA LYS A 101 10.74 4.07 -5.91
C LYS A 101 10.42 4.59 -7.32
N LYS A 102 10.80 3.85 -8.37
CA LYS A 102 10.50 4.23 -9.75
C LYS A 102 9.00 4.32 -10.01
N ALA A 103 8.21 3.40 -9.46
CA ALA A 103 6.75 3.48 -9.53
C ALA A 103 6.20 4.72 -8.80
N ASP A 104 6.77 5.05 -7.64
CA ASP A 104 6.39 6.23 -6.85
C ASP A 104 6.64 7.53 -7.61
N GLU A 105 7.84 7.67 -8.20
CA GLU A 105 8.24 8.82 -9.02
C GLU A 105 7.26 9.02 -10.19
N LEU A 106 6.92 7.94 -10.92
CA LEU A 106 5.95 8.00 -12.04
C LEU A 106 4.56 8.46 -11.59
N LEU A 107 4.13 8.02 -10.41
CA LEU A 107 2.82 8.36 -9.86
C LEU A 107 2.78 9.79 -9.31
N GLU A 108 3.81 10.24 -8.60
CA GLU A 108 3.90 11.59 -8.03
C GLU A 108 3.95 12.67 -9.11
N ASP A 109 4.63 12.42 -10.22
CA ASP A 109 4.64 13.34 -11.37
C ASP A 109 3.24 13.55 -11.98
N THR A 110 2.34 12.59 -11.77
CA THR A 110 1.01 12.58 -12.39
C THR A 110 -0.11 12.95 -11.41
N ILE A 111 -0.05 12.44 -10.19
CA ILE A 111 -1.05 12.65 -9.14
C ILE A 111 -0.72 13.97 -8.45
N VAL A 112 -1.62 14.95 -8.55
CA VAL A 112 -1.54 16.13 -7.71
C VAL A 112 -1.67 15.68 -6.26
N ASP A 113 -0.69 16.03 -5.42
CA ASP A 113 -0.70 15.79 -3.99
C ASP A 113 -2.11 16.07 -3.43
N GLU A 114 -2.67 15.12 -2.70
CA GLU A 114 -3.94 15.31 -2.01
C GLU A 114 -3.91 16.64 -1.26
N GLU A 115 -4.94 17.47 -1.44
CA GLU A 115 -5.27 18.44 -0.39
C GLU A 115 -5.57 17.61 0.85
N PHE A 116 -4.67 17.70 1.83
CA PHE A 116 -4.77 17.11 3.15
C PHE A 116 -6.21 17.26 3.66
N ASP A 117 -6.93 16.15 3.95
CA ASP A 117 -8.21 16.25 4.66
C ASP A 117 -7.92 16.54 6.15
N ASP A 118 -7.46 17.77 6.36
CA ASP A 118 -7.10 18.37 7.64
C ASP A 118 -8.23 18.24 8.62
N TYR A 119 -9.45 18.29 8.08
CA TYR A 119 -10.66 18.18 8.83
C TYR A 119 -10.87 16.76 9.35
N PHE A 120 -10.69 15.73 8.52
CA PHE A 120 -10.82 14.34 8.99
C PHE A 120 -9.85 14.03 10.13
N LEU A 121 -8.55 14.32 9.95
CA LEU A 121 -7.54 13.98 10.94
C LEU A 121 -7.72 14.77 12.25
N LYS A 122 -8.03 16.07 12.17
CA LYS A 122 -8.20 16.93 13.35
C LYS A 122 -9.43 16.58 14.18
N ASN A 123 -10.48 16.05 13.54
CA ASN A 123 -11.77 15.81 14.17
C ASN A 123 -12.10 14.32 14.32
N ILE A 124 -11.10 13.43 14.18
CA ILE A 124 -11.30 11.98 14.28
C ILE A 124 -11.91 11.57 15.63
N ASP A 125 -11.66 12.37 16.67
CA ASP A 125 -12.21 12.25 18.03
C ASP A 125 -13.62 12.79 18.20
N ASP A 126 -14.10 13.62 17.27
CA ASP A 126 -15.39 14.30 17.35
C ASP A 126 -16.51 13.56 16.61
N TYR A 127 -16.16 12.59 15.74
CA TYR A 127 -17.15 11.81 14.98
C TYR A 127 -17.99 10.92 15.89
N SER A 128 -19.31 11.10 15.79
CA SER A 128 -20.30 10.21 16.38
C SER A 128 -20.38 8.88 15.64
N ARG A 129 -20.89 7.84 16.31
CA ARG A 129 -21.07 6.53 15.69
C ARG A 129 -21.93 6.56 14.41
N PRO A 130 -23.05 7.31 14.32
CA PRO A 130 -23.79 7.45 13.07
C PRO A 130 -22.99 8.11 11.93
N GLU A 131 -22.10 9.05 12.24
CA GLU A 131 -21.22 9.66 11.24
C GLU A 131 -20.19 8.65 10.74
N TRP A 132 -19.60 7.86 11.64
CA TRP A 132 -18.73 6.74 11.26
C TRP A 132 -19.45 5.71 10.38
N ASP A 133 -20.69 5.35 10.72
CA ASP A 133 -21.48 4.40 9.94
C ASP A 133 -21.90 4.99 8.58
N ALA A 134 -21.99 6.31 8.45
CA ALA A 134 -22.23 7.00 7.18
C ALA A 134 -20.96 7.14 6.32
N MET A 135 -19.78 7.24 6.95
CA MET A 135 -18.47 7.24 6.30
C MET A 135 -17.99 5.85 5.90
N GLU A 136 -18.54 4.80 6.52
CA GLU A 136 -18.20 3.43 6.18
C GLU A 136 -18.56 3.16 4.72
N GLU A 137 -17.52 3.00 3.90
CA GLU A 137 -17.70 2.71 2.50
C GLU A 137 -18.51 1.43 2.32
N LYS A 138 -19.37 1.41 1.30
CA LYS A 138 -20.04 0.16 0.96
C LYS A 138 -19.00 -0.71 0.32
N PHE A 139 -18.72 -1.86 0.92
CA PHE A 139 -17.85 -2.85 0.32
C PHE A 139 -18.67 -3.95 -0.35
N SER A 140 -18.10 -4.52 -1.40
CA SER A 140 -18.51 -5.76 -2.02
C SER A 140 -17.39 -6.78 -1.94
N THR A 141 -17.64 -7.96 -2.47
CA THR A 141 -16.64 -9.02 -2.62
C THR A 141 -16.40 -9.24 -4.11
N ASP A 142 -15.14 -9.24 -4.54
CA ASP A 142 -14.78 -9.56 -5.92
C ASP A 142 -14.95 -11.05 -6.25
N GLY A 143 -14.64 -11.43 -7.49
CA GLY A 143 -14.68 -12.83 -7.92
C GLY A 143 -13.68 -13.76 -7.23
N GLY A 144 -12.67 -13.21 -6.53
CA GLY A 144 -11.65 -13.91 -5.76
C GLY A 144 -11.98 -14.07 -4.26
N GLY A 145 -13.04 -13.43 -3.78
CA GLY A 145 -13.40 -13.42 -2.36
C GLY A 145 -12.83 -12.22 -1.58
N ASP A 146 -12.25 -11.24 -2.27
CA ASP A 146 -11.56 -10.09 -1.68
C ASP A 146 -12.53 -8.94 -1.46
N LEU A 147 -12.32 -8.18 -0.40
CA LEU A 147 -13.17 -7.05 -0.06
C LEU A 147 -12.74 -5.84 -0.87
N VAL A 148 -13.66 -5.28 -1.64
CA VAL A 148 -13.42 -4.15 -2.54
C VAL A 148 -14.47 -3.08 -2.27
N MET A 149 -14.09 -1.82 -2.28
CA MET A 149 -15.07 -0.73 -2.13
C MET A 149 -16.00 -0.76 -3.36
N ILE A 150 -17.30 -0.50 -3.17
CA ILE A 150 -18.29 -0.58 -4.26
C ILE A 150 -17.93 0.39 -5.38
N ASP A 151 -17.41 1.56 -5.03
CA ASP A 151 -16.96 2.56 -5.99
C ASP A 151 -15.68 2.13 -6.72
N GLU A 152 -15.05 1.03 -6.27
CA GLU A 152 -13.84 0.38 -6.79
C GLU A 152 -14.13 -1.01 -7.40
N LEU A 153 -15.39 -1.47 -7.43
CA LEU A 153 -15.76 -2.80 -7.94
C LEU A 153 -15.39 -3.05 -9.41
N ASP A 154 -15.36 -1.97 -10.21
CA ASP A 154 -14.96 -2.02 -11.62
C ASP A 154 -13.43 -2.07 -11.79
N ASP A 155 -12.66 -1.96 -10.69
CA ASP A 155 -11.20 -2.02 -10.67
C ASP A 155 -10.70 -3.42 -10.27
N ILE A 156 -10.19 -4.15 -11.26
CA ILE A 156 -9.79 -5.56 -11.20
C ILE A 156 -8.54 -5.85 -10.36
N SER A 157 -8.05 -4.87 -9.59
CA SER A 157 -6.67 -4.84 -9.09
C SER A 157 -6.56 -4.84 -7.57
N TYR A 158 -7.70 -4.98 -6.89
CA TYR A 158 -7.79 -4.96 -5.44
C TYR A 158 -7.34 -6.30 -4.83
N PRO A 159 -6.49 -6.32 -3.80
CA PRO A 159 -6.04 -7.53 -3.15
C PRO A 159 -6.70 -7.71 -1.78
N LYS A 160 -6.41 -8.87 -1.18
CA LYS A 160 -6.54 -9.12 0.26
C LYS A 160 -5.72 -8.14 1.09
N ASN A 161 -6.36 -7.04 1.51
CA ASN A 161 -5.83 -6.20 2.58
C ASN A 161 -5.95 -6.93 3.93
N ASP A 162 -4.94 -7.69 4.35
CA ASP A 162 -4.95 -8.36 5.65
C ASP A 162 -4.57 -7.40 6.79
N TYR A 163 -5.27 -6.27 6.90
CA TYR A 163 -5.08 -5.36 8.03
C TYR A 163 -5.54 -6.04 9.32
N VAL A 164 -4.60 -6.15 10.24
CA VAL A 164 -4.78 -6.77 11.56
C VAL A 164 -4.35 -5.78 12.63
N LEU A 165 -4.88 -5.92 13.84
CA LEU A 165 -4.67 -4.96 14.93
C LEU A 165 -3.19 -4.75 15.27
N ASN A 166 -2.34 -5.76 15.09
CA ASN A 166 -0.89 -5.66 15.33
C ASN A 166 -0.16 -4.69 14.36
N HIS A 167 -0.79 -4.27 13.26
CA HIS A 167 -0.26 -3.23 12.38
C HIS A 167 -0.49 -1.83 12.96
N VAL A 168 -1.52 -1.69 13.82
CA VAL A 168 -1.94 -0.45 14.48
C VAL A 168 -1.34 -0.34 15.88
N PHE A 169 -1.48 -1.39 16.68
CA PHE A 169 -1.03 -1.47 18.06
C PHE A 169 0.33 -2.16 18.14
N VAL A 170 1.38 -1.37 18.32
CA VAL A 170 2.77 -1.87 18.38
C VAL A 170 3.29 -1.97 19.82
N GLU A 171 2.57 -1.41 20.78
CA GLU A 171 2.91 -1.40 22.21
C GLU A 171 2.20 -2.54 22.96
N ASP A 172 2.95 -3.23 23.83
CA ASP A 172 2.48 -4.42 24.57
C ASP A 172 1.38 -4.12 25.61
N ASP A 173 1.27 -2.86 26.05
CA ASP A 173 0.29 -2.41 27.05
C ASP A 173 -1.15 -2.33 26.49
N LYS A 174 -1.33 -2.42 25.17
CA LYS A 174 -2.64 -2.38 24.50
C LYS A 174 -3.20 -3.76 24.15
N LYS A 175 -2.54 -4.84 24.60
CA LYS A 175 -2.91 -6.22 24.26
C LYS A 175 -4.32 -6.62 24.72
N GLU A 176 -4.73 -6.20 25.92
CA GLU A 176 -6.07 -6.50 26.45
C GLU A 176 -7.19 -5.83 25.62
N ILE A 177 -6.92 -4.62 25.13
CA ILE A 177 -7.81 -3.88 24.23
C ILE A 177 -7.87 -4.55 22.86
N MET A 178 -6.73 -4.99 22.32
CA MET A 178 -6.67 -5.73 21.05
C MET A 178 -7.50 -7.02 21.12
N ASP A 179 -7.33 -7.82 22.17
CA ASP A 179 -8.05 -9.08 22.34
C ASP A 179 -9.57 -8.85 22.42
N LYS A 180 -9.99 -7.73 23.04
CA LYS A 180 -11.39 -7.33 23.09
C LYS A 180 -11.92 -6.91 21.72
N LEU A 181 -11.20 -6.05 20.99
CA LEU A 181 -11.58 -5.62 19.65
C LEU A 181 -11.65 -6.80 18.67
N ASP A 182 -10.67 -7.72 18.71
CA ASP A 182 -10.67 -8.93 17.88
C ASP A 182 -11.90 -9.82 18.15
N LYS A 183 -12.28 -9.96 19.42
CA LYS A 183 -13.46 -10.73 19.82
C LYS A 183 -14.78 -10.06 19.42
N ASP A 184 -14.88 -8.75 19.59
CA ASP A 184 -16.12 -8.01 19.42
C ASP A 184 -16.40 -7.67 17.94
N LEU A 185 -15.37 -7.40 17.15
CA LEU A 185 -15.49 -6.97 15.75
C LEU A 185 -15.25 -8.13 14.78
N GLY A 186 -14.33 -9.03 15.10
CA GLY A 186 -13.80 -10.00 14.15
C GLY A 186 -12.95 -9.34 13.05
N LYS A 187 -12.12 -10.16 12.39
CA LYS A 187 -11.10 -9.71 11.43
C LYS A 187 -11.66 -8.87 10.27
N GLU A 188 -12.86 -9.22 9.80
CA GLU A 188 -13.47 -8.55 8.65
C GLU A 188 -13.88 -7.10 8.93
N ASN A 189 -14.44 -6.82 10.12
CA ASN A 189 -14.83 -5.47 10.49
C ASN A 189 -13.61 -4.60 10.82
N ILE A 190 -12.56 -5.20 11.39
CA ILE A 190 -11.26 -4.53 11.58
C ILE A 190 -10.67 -4.12 10.23
N ARG A 191 -10.69 -5.03 9.25
CA ARG A 191 -10.24 -4.75 7.89
C ARG A 191 -11.01 -3.61 7.23
N LYS A 192 -12.36 -3.66 7.28
CA LYS A 192 -13.24 -2.60 6.74
C LYS A 192 -12.95 -1.25 7.37
N HIS A 193 -12.87 -1.22 8.70
CA HIS A 193 -12.61 0.00 9.44
C HIS A 193 -11.23 0.58 9.09
N ALA A 194 -10.19 -0.26 9.08
CA ALA A 194 -8.84 0.18 8.72
C ALA A 194 -8.79 0.74 7.29
N ALA A 195 -9.43 0.06 6.32
CA ALA A 195 -9.49 0.53 4.94
C ALA A 195 -10.20 1.89 4.82
N MET A 196 -11.35 2.06 5.47
CA MET A 196 -12.07 3.34 5.50
C MET A 196 -11.23 4.46 6.12
N VAL A 197 -10.58 4.22 7.26
CA VAL A 197 -9.74 5.24 7.91
C VAL A 197 -8.54 5.59 7.04
N LEU A 198 -7.83 4.60 6.49
CA LEU A 198 -6.70 4.82 5.60
C LEU A 198 -7.10 5.56 4.32
N HIS A 199 -8.29 5.29 3.78
CA HIS A 199 -8.82 6.03 2.64
C HIS A 199 -8.92 7.53 2.96
N ASN A 200 -9.38 7.89 4.16
CA ASN A 200 -9.57 9.27 4.60
C ASN A 200 -8.29 9.93 5.17
N LEU A 201 -7.24 9.15 5.47
CA LEU A 201 -5.96 9.71 5.91
C LEU A 201 -5.20 10.41 4.77
N PRO A 202 -4.34 11.38 5.10
CA PRO A 202 -3.46 12.01 4.13
C PRO A 202 -2.59 11.01 3.37
N LEU A 203 -2.47 11.19 2.06
CA LEU A 203 -1.70 10.31 1.16
C LEU A 203 -0.30 9.95 1.70
N PRO A 204 0.53 10.87 2.24
CA PRO A 204 1.85 10.49 2.77
C PRO A 204 1.77 9.50 3.94
N MET A 205 0.78 9.65 4.83
CA MET A 205 0.58 8.76 5.97
C MET A 205 0.08 7.38 5.52
N ARG A 206 -0.93 7.35 4.65
CA ARG A 206 -1.45 6.11 4.05
C ARG A 206 -0.33 5.34 3.35
N THR A 207 0.43 6.02 2.49
CA THR A 207 1.49 5.40 1.69
C THR A 207 2.57 4.78 2.58
N VAL A 208 3.05 5.52 3.58
CA VAL A 208 4.04 4.99 4.53
C VAL A 208 3.49 3.79 5.31
N PHE A 209 2.23 3.84 5.74
CA PHE A 209 1.59 2.72 6.44
C PHE A 209 1.50 1.47 5.56
N GLU A 210 1.08 1.60 4.30
CA GLU A 210 0.99 0.50 3.35
C GLU A 210 2.36 -0.10 3.03
N LEU A 211 3.37 0.73 2.75
CA LEU A 211 4.75 0.27 2.52
C LEU A 211 5.31 -0.51 3.71
N ALA A 212 5.01 -0.09 4.94
CA ALA A 212 5.46 -0.76 6.15
C ALA A 212 4.71 -2.07 6.45
N THR A 213 3.40 -2.12 6.18
CA THR A 213 2.52 -3.21 6.64
C THR A 213 2.19 -4.20 5.52
N GLU A 214 1.78 -3.69 4.36
CA GLU A 214 1.42 -4.50 3.21
C GLU A 214 2.65 -5.00 2.47
N TYR A 215 3.68 -4.18 2.29
CA TYR A 215 4.88 -4.56 1.53
C TYR A 215 6.09 -4.92 2.41
N GLN A 216 5.93 -4.76 3.72
CA GLN A 216 6.92 -5.13 4.75
C GLN A 216 8.30 -4.51 4.53
N PHE A 217 8.34 -3.29 3.99
CA PHE A 217 9.57 -2.53 3.86
C PHE A 217 10.02 -1.99 5.22
N SER A 218 11.34 -1.99 5.43
CA SER A 218 11.96 -1.32 6.58
C SER A 218 11.89 0.20 6.43
N MET A 219 12.03 0.94 7.55
CA MET A 219 11.97 2.41 7.53
C MET A 219 13.00 3.03 6.58
N SER A 220 14.20 2.44 6.47
CA SER A 220 15.22 2.89 5.52
C SER A 220 14.83 2.65 4.07
N GLN A 221 14.17 1.52 3.77
CA GLN A 221 13.66 1.23 2.43
C GLN A 221 12.50 2.16 2.06
N ILE A 222 11.60 2.45 3.02
CA ILE A 222 10.51 3.41 2.79
C ILE A 222 11.07 4.82 2.57
N ALA A 223 12.06 5.25 3.36
CA ALA A 223 12.76 6.53 3.18
C ALA A 223 13.40 6.63 1.78
N MET A 224 13.98 5.54 1.29
CA MET A 224 14.50 5.44 -0.08
C MET A 224 13.39 5.56 -1.13
N ILE A 225 12.29 4.80 -0.98
CA ILE A 225 11.14 4.82 -1.91
C ILE A 225 10.55 6.22 -2.02
N ARG A 226 10.36 6.88 -0.87
CA ARG A 226 9.68 8.18 -0.75
C ARG A 226 10.61 9.39 -0.92
N ASN A 227 11.93 9.16 -1.06
CA ASN A 227 12.95 10.21 -1.05
C ASN A 227 12.82 11.18 0.16
N GLN A 228 12.60 10.62 1.35
CA GLN A 228 12.35 11.34 2.61
C GLN A 228 13.38 10.93 3.68
N SER A 229 13.48 11.70 4.77
CA SER A 229 14.30 11.28 5.91
C SER A 229 13.66 10.11 6.65
N ILE A 230 14.48 9.31 7.34
CA ILE A 230 13.97 8.20 8.17
C ILE A 230 13.09 8.75 9.30
N GLU A 231 13.42 9.92 9.81
CA GLU A 231 12.67 10.64 10.84
C GLU A 231 11.27 11.02 10.34
N ASP A 232 11.15 11.60 9.15
CA ASP A 232 9.85 11.96 8.55
C ASP A 232 8.98 10.71 8.32
N VAL A 233 9.59 9.63 7.82
CA VAL A 233 8.89 8.35 7.62
C VAL A 233 8.37 7.79 8.94
N LYS A 234 9.17 7.84 10.01
CA LYS A 234 8.72 7.40 11.34
C LYS A 234 7.56 8.25 11.84
N GLU A 235 7.64 9.57 11.69
CA GLU A 235 6.57 10.47 12.11
C GLU A 235 5.27 10.19 11.35
N LEU A 236 5.34 10.04 10.02
CA LEU A 236 4.18 9.69 9.18
C LEU A 236 3.55 8.35 9.59
N LEU A 237 4.38 7.32 9.85
CA LEU A 237 3.89 6.01 10.27
C LEU A 237 3.21 6.07 11.63
N GLU A 238 3.81 6.76 12.60
CA GLU A 238 3.24 6.91 13.95
C GLU A 238 1.94 7.70 13.93
N ASN A 239 1.85 8.76 13.11
CA ASN A 239 0.61 9.52 12.95
C ASN A 239 -0.48 8.69 12.28
N ALA A 240 -0.15 7.87 11.27
CA ALA A 240 -1.10 6.93 10.67
C ALA A 240 -1.65 5.93 11.69
N ARG A 241 -0.77 5.34 12.53
CA ARG A 241 -1.16 4.42 13.60
C ARG A 241 -2.06 5.09 14.63
N LYS A 242 -1.71 6.30 15.08
CA LYS A 242 -2.53 7.07 16.04
C LYS A 242 -3.92 7.38 15.49
N GLY A 243 -4.04 7.73 14.20
CA GLY A 243 -5.34 7.94 13.56
C GLY A 243 -6.20 6.66 13.54
N LEU A 244 -5.60 5.52 13.18
CA LEU A 244 -6.26 4.22 13.23
C LEU A 244 -6.64 3.79 14.65
N GLU A 245 -5.77 4.03 15.63
CA GLU A 245 -6.02 3.73 17.03
C GLU A 245 -7.20 4.57 17.57
N ALA A 246 -7.16 5.89 17.35
CA ALA A 246 -8.20 6.80 17.80
C ALA A 246 -9.56 6.44 17.20
N SER A 247 -9.63 6.22 15.88
CA SER A 247 -10.88 5.85 15.20
C SER A 247 -11.49 4.54 15.72
N LEU A 248 -10.67 3.53 16.00
CA LEU A 248 -11.12 2.28 16.61
C LEU A 248 -11.74 2.51 18.01
N PHE A 249 -11.07 3.31 18.84
CA PHE A 249 -11.58 3.65 20.17
C PHE A 249 -12.88 4.44 20.12
N ASN A 250 -12.95 5.45 19.26
CA ASN A 250 -14.10 6.34 19.17
C ASN A 250 -15.32 5.62 18.63
N ARG A 251 -15.16 4.78 17.59
CA ARG A 251 -16.27 4.06 16.97
C ARG A 251 -16.79 2.92 17.85
N TYR A 252 -15.89 2.17 18.50
CA TYR A 252 -16.24 0.92 19.19
C TYR A 252 -16.21 1.01 20.72
N GLY A 253 -15.86 2.16 21.28
CA GLY A 253 -16.10 2.47 22.70
C GLY A 253 -15.32 1.61 23.68
N VAL A 254 -14.11 1.17 23.31
CA VAL A 254 -13.20 0.60 24.30
C VAL A 254 -12.64 1.78 25.10
N GLN A 255 -13.11 1.98 26.33
CA GLN A 255 -12.58 3.04 27.19
C GLN A 255 -11.06 2.89 27.31
N LYS A 256 -10.35 4.01 27.14
CA LYS A 256 -8.91 4.15 27.47
C LYS A 256 -8.64 3.75 28.91
#